data_AF-A0A5J4THU8-F1
#
_entry.id   AF-A0A5J4THU8-F1
#
_cell.length_a   1.000
_cell.length_b   1.000
_cell.length_c   1.000
_cell.angle_alpha   90.00
_cell.angle_beta   90.00
_cell.angle_gamma   90.00
#
_symmetry.space_group_name_H-M   'P 1'
#
loop_
_entity.id
_entity.type
_entity.pdbx_description
1 polymer ?
#
loop_
_entity_poly.entity_id
_entity_poly.type
_entity_poly.pdbx_seq_one_letter_code
_entity_poly.pdbx_strand_id
1 'polypeptide(L)'
;MAKAFYMNRMHYIYGETDSMTWAISGNPSAEEGYRQKFKYVIKDQEFFDENYILFFSQYKQLLGVSYETEGTACIALAPKIHYIYNPLPNENEKDY
;
A
#
# COMPACT_ATOMS: atom_id res chain seq x y z
N MET A 1 5.16 -10.75 -7.92
CA MET A 1 4.08 -10.34 -7.00
C MET A 1 3.19 -11.49 -6.54
N ALA A 2 2.57 -12.28 -7.42
CA ALA A 2 1.58 -13.30 -7.02
C ALA A 2 2.06 -14.41 -6.07
N LYS A 3 3.37 -14.71 -6.05
CA LYS A 3 3.95 -15.65 -5.07
C LYS A 3 4.17 -15.02 -3.69
N ALA A 4 4.44 -13.71 -3.63
CA ALA A 4 4.74 -13.00 -2.40
C ALA A 4 3.50 -12.40 -1.73
N PHE A 5 2.47 -12.04 -2.50
CA PHE A 5 1.27 -11.37 -1.98
C PHE A 5 -0.03 -12.13 -2.27
N TYR A 6 -0.99 -12.01 -1.36
CA TYR A 6 -2.38 -12.38 -1.59
C TYR A 6 -3.04 -11.38 -2.56
N MET A 7 -2.94 -11.65 -3.87
CA MET A 7 -3.46 -10.76 -4.92
C MET A 7 -4.98 -10.50 -4.79
N ASN A 8 -5.73 -11.41 -4.17
CA ASN A 8 -7.16 -11.24 -3.88
C ASN A 8 -7.46 -10.21 -2.78
N ARG A 9 -6.43 -9.70 -2.10
CA ARG A 9 -6.50 -8.65 -1.07
C ARG A 9 -5.90 -7.32 -1.54
N MET A 10 -5.50 -7.23 -2.80
CA MET A 10 -4.91 -6.03 -3.40
C MET A 10 -5.77 -5.61 -4.58
N HIS A 11 -6.49 -4.49 -4.44
CA HIS A 11 -7.42 -4.00 -5.44
C HIS A 11 -6.84 -2.75 -6.10
N TYR A 12 -6.61 -2.82 -7.41
CA TYR A 12 -6.24 -1.66 -8.20
C TYR A 12 -7.43 -0.70 -8.29
N ILE A 13 -7.21 0.57 -7.94
CA ILE A 13 -8.23 1.62 -8.00
C ILE A 13 -8.01 2.47 -9.25
N TYR A 14 -6.79 2.98 -9.39
CA TYR A 14 -6.46 3.99 -10.38
C TYR A 14 -4.95 4.02 -10.66
N GLY A 15 -4.55 4.56 -11.81
CA GLY A 15 -3.15 4.72 -12.19
C GLY A 15 -2.97 5.74 -13.30
N GLU A 16 -1.87 6.48 -13.21
CA GLU A 16 -1.38 7.44 -14.21
C GLU A 16 -0.09 6.93 -14.83
N THR A 17 0.59 7.78 -15.59
CA THR A 17 1.86 7.45 -16.26
C THR A 17 2.94 7.01 -15.27
N ASP A 18 2.98 7.60 -14.08
CA ASP A 18 4.04 7.46 -13.08
C ASP A 18 3.55 7.04 -11.69
N SER A 19 2.23 6.88 -11.49
CA SER A 19 1.64 6.53 -10.19
C SER A 19 0.56 5.47 -10.30
N MET A 20 0.35 4.71 -9.22
CA MET A 20 -0.74 3.74 -9.09
C MET A 20 -1.31 3.78 -7.68
N THR A 21 -2.63 3.75 -7.56
CA THR A 21 -3.36 3.69 -6.29
C THR A 21 -3.99 2.31 -6.12
N TRP A 22 -3.71 1.70 -4.96
CA TRP A 22 -4.17 0.36 -4.61
C TRP A 22 -4.89 0.40 -3.26
N ALA A 23 -6.03 -0.29 -3.15
CA ALA A 23 -6.65 -0.64 -1.87
C ALA A 23 -6.09 -1.96 -1.36
N ILE A 24 -5.64 -1.98 -0.10
CA ILE A 24 -5.08 -3.16 0.53
C ILE A 24 -6.02 -3.66 1.63
N SER A 25 -6.55 -4.87 1.46
CA SER A 25 -7.42 -5.55 2.41
C SER A 25 -6.56 -6.28 3.45
N GLY A 26 -6.06 -5.50 4.40
CA GLY A 26 -5.31 -6.00 5.55
C GLY A 26 -6.22 -6.46 6.70
N ASN A 27 -5.68 -6.45 7.92
CA ASN A 27 -6.42 -6.71 9.14
C ASN A 27 -7.14 -5.42 9.62
N PRO A 28 -8.49 -5.39 9.71
CA PRO A 28 -9.23 -4.22 10.19
C PRO A 28 -9.08 -3.94 11.69
N SER A 29 -8.62 -4.93 12.47
CA SER A 29 -8.39 -4.80 13.91
C SER A 29 -6.94 -4.53 14.28
N ALA A 30 -6.07 -4.31 13.29
CA ALA A 30 -4.67 -3.96 13.52
C ALA A 30 -4.58 -2.57 14.18
N GLU A 31 -3.71 -2.41 15.18
CA GLU A 31 -3.46 -1.10 15.81
C GLU A 31 -2.95 -0.09 14.79
N GLU A 32 -2.18 -0.55 13.79
CA GLU A 32 -1.67 0.29 12.72
C GLU A 32 -2.78 0.75 11.74
N GLY A 33 -3.98 0.17 11.81
CA GLY A 33 -5.10 0.51 10.95
C GLY A 33 -4.75 0.44 9.46
N TYR A 34 -5.00 1.51 8.71
CA TYR A 34 -4.66 1.60 7.28
C TYR A 34 -3.14 1.71 7.01
N ARG A 35 -2.34 2.10 8.02
CA ARG A 35 -0.87 2.18 7.93
C ARG A 35 -0.16 0.83 8.02
N GLN A 36 -0.91 -0.26 8.13
CA GLN A 36 -0.39 -1.62 8.07
C GLN A 36 0.30 -1.96 6.73
N LYS A 37 0.08 -1.15 5.67
CA LYS A 37 0.68 -1.32 4.34
C LYS A 37 0.49 -2.75 3.83
N PHE A 38 1.57 -3.45 3.50
CA PHE A 38 1.51 -4.80 2.94
C PHE A 38 1.58 -5.92 3.99
N LYS A 39 1.77 -5.61 5.28
CA LYS A 39 2.10 -6.58 6.35
C LYS A 39 1.17 -7.81 6.38
N TYR A 40 -0.14 -7.59 6.25
CA TYR A 40 -1.16 -8.64 6.36
C TYR A 40 -1.62 -9.22 5.00
N VAL A 41 -1.00 -8.79 3.90
CA VAL A 41 -1.23 -9.34 2.56
C VAL A 41 -0.02 -10.08 2.01
N ILE A 42 1.10 -10.11 2.75
CA ILE A 42 2.22 -11.01 2.46
C ILE A 42 1.76 -12.45 2.66
N LYS A 43 1.99 -13.29 1.65
CA LYS A 43 1.58 -14.70 1.61
C LYS A 43 2.62 -15.63 2.21
N ASP A 44 3.87 -15.38 1.86
CA ASP A 44 5.03 -16.19 2.24
C ASP A 44 6.12 -15.21 2.67
N GLN A 45 6.34 -15.14 3.99
CA GLN A 45 7.25 -14.16 4.60
C GLN A 45 8.70 -14.48 4.23
N GLU A 46 9.10 -15.75 4.26
CA GLU A 46 10.46 -16.18 3.91
C GLU A 46 10.76 -15.83 2.45
N PHE A 47 9.85 -16.18 1.53
CA PHE A 47 10.00 -15.81 0.14
C PHE A 47 10.04 -14.30 -0.08
N PHE A 48 9.20 -13.55 0.63
CA PHE A 48 9.16 -12.08 0.53
C PHE A 48 10.48 -11.46 1.00
N ASP A 49 11.03 -11.92 2.12
CA ASP A 49 12.26 -11.41 2.71
C ASP A 49 13.48 -11.74 1.83
N GLU A 50 13.58 -12.97 1.31
CA GLU A 50 14.64 -13.38 0.38
C GLU A 50 14.62 -12.55 -0.92
N ASN A 51 13.43 -12.18 -1.38
CA ASN A 51 13.21 -11.48 -2.64
C ASN A 51 12.92 -9.99 -2.42
N TYR A 52 13.17 -9.46 -1.22
CA TYR A 52 12.79 -8.10 -0.85
C TYR A 52 13.32 -7.06 -1.84
N ILE A 53 14.56 -7.24 -2.32
CA ILE A 53 15.23 -6.35 -3.28
C ILE A 53 14.53 -6.34 -4.66
N LEU A 54 13.85 -7.43 -5.04
CA LEU A 54 13.07 -7.48 -6.28
C LEU A 54 11.76 -6.71 -6.18
N PHE A 55 11.21 -6.58 -4.97
CA PHE A 55 9.99 -5.83 -4.72
C PHE A 55 10.29 -4.38 -4.43
N PHE A 56 11.25 -4.12 -3.56
CA PHE A 56 11.62 -2.79 -3.09
C PHE A 56 13.04 -2.46 -3.56
N SER A 57 13.17 -1.41 -4.36
CA SER A 57 14.48 -0.89 -4.74
C SER A 57 15.25 -0.39 -3.51
N GLN A 58 16.54 -0.06 -3.68
CA GLN A 58 17.36 0.57 -2.63
C GLN A 58 16.71 1.82 -2.02
N TYR A 59 15.79 2.47 -2.75
CA TYR A 59 15.03 3.64 -2.32
C TYR A 59 13.66 3.30 -1.72
N LYS A 60 13.42 2.04 -1.33
CA LYS A 60 12.13 1.56 -0.81
C LYS A 60 10.95 1.77 -1.78
N GLN A 61 11.23 1.73 -3.09
CA GLN A 61 10.22 1.87 -4.14
C GLN A 61 9.67 0.51 -4.54
N LEU A 62 8.35 0.35 -4.54
CA LEU A 62 7.70 -0.87 -5.00
C LEU A 62 7.76 -0.91 -6.53
N LEU A 63 8.52 -1.84 -7.11
CA LEU A 63 8.69 -2.00 -8.57
C LEU A 63 9.13 -0.71 -9.28
N GLY A 64 9.91 0.13 -8.60
CA GLY A 64 10.38 1.43 -9.13
C GLY A 64 9.45 2.61 -8.88
N VAL A 65 8.28 2.40 -8.27
CA VAL A 65 7.35 3.46 -7.87
C VAL A 65 7.53 3.79 -6.39
N SER A 66 7.75 5.06 -6.09
CA SER A 66 7.89 5.55 -4.72
C SER A 66 6.56 5.54 -3.98
N TYR A 67 6.63 5.39 -2.65
CA TYR A 67 5.47 5.61 -1.80
C TYR A 67 5.18 7.11 -1.70
N GLU A 68 3.99 7.53 -2.13
CA GLU A 68 3.60 8.95 -2.16
C GLU A 68 2.62 9.31 -1.04
N THR A 69 1.49 8.60 -0.98
CA THR A 69 0.39 8.93 -0.06
C THR A 69 -0.40 7.69 0.36
N GLU A 70 -0.99 7.76 1.55
CA GLU A 70 -1.93 6.76 2.08
C GLU A 70 -3.18 7.46 2.61
N GLY A 71 -4.27 6.72 2.72
CA GLY A 71 -5.52 7.20 3.27
C GLY A 71 -6.46 6.05 3.62
N THR A 72 -7.49 6.36 4.38
CA THR A 72 -8.51 5.38 4.80
C THR A 72 -9.55 5.12 3.71
N ALA A 73 -9.72 6.07 2.79
CA ALA A 73 -10.63 5.94 1.65
C ALA A 73 -10.06 6.59 0.40
N CYS A 74 -10.41 6.06 -0.77
CA CYS A 74 -10.10 6.63 -2.06
C CYS A 74 -11.34 6.59 -2.96
N ILE A 75 -11.62 7.69 -3.66
CA ILE A 75 -12.69 7.81 -4.65
C ILE A 75 -12.05 8.25 -5.96
N ALA A 76 -12.19 7.46 -7.01
CA ALA A 76 -11.76 7.80 -8.37
C ALA A 76 -13.00 7.92 -9.26
N LEU A 77 -13.24 9.12 -9.80
CA LEU A 77 -14.41 9.41 -10.64
C LEU A 77 -14.09 9.32 -12.13
N ALA A 78 -12.90 9.76 -12.53
CA ALA A 78 -12.39 9.73 -13.89
C ALA A 78 -10.86 9.80 -13.88
N PRO A 79 -10.18 9.54 -15.01
CA PRO A 79 -8.75 9.82 -15.12
C PRO A 79 -8.44 11.27 -14.71
N LYS A 80 -7.46 11.42 -13.81
CA LYS A 80 -7.01 12.67 -13.16
C LYS A 80 -8.01 13.30 -12.18
N ILE A 81 -9.13 12.64 -11.90
CA ILE A 81 -10.15 13.09 -10.95
C ILE A 81 -10.30 12.02 -9.87
N HIS A 82 -9.41 12.07 -8.88
CA HIS A 82 -9.42 11.18 -7.72
C HIS A 82 -9.16 11.97 -6.42
N TYR A 83 -9.62 11.39 -5.31
CA TYR A 83 -9.41 11.94 -3.97
C TYR A 83 -9.04 10.80 -3.02
N ILE A 84 -8.00 11.02 -2.22
CA ILE A 84 -7.59 10.14 -1.12
C ILE A 84 -7.86 10.87 0.18
N TYR A 85 -8.72 10.29 1.01
CA TYR A 85 -9.02 10.82 2.33
C TYR A 85 -7.97 10.32 3.32
N ASN A 86 -7.09 11.22 3.73
CA ASN A 86 -6.14 10.97 4.81
C ASN A 86 -6.60 11.74 6.06
N PRO A 87 -7.08 11.05 7.11
CA PRO A 87 -7.38 11.72 8.36
C PRO A 87 -6.10 12.35 8.93
N LEU A 88 -6.21 13.56 9.49
CA LEU A 88 -5.09 14.19 10.19
C LEU A 88 -4.61 13.25 11.31
N PRO A 89 -3.29 13.18 11.57
CA PRO A 89 -2.78 12.36 12.66
C PRO A 89 -3.44 12.81 13.96
N ASN A 90 -3.99 11.86 14.71
CA ASN A 90 -4.37 12.12 16.10
C ASN A 90 -3.09 12.48 16.85
N GLU A 91 -3.13 13.47 17.75
CA GLU A 91 -1.96 13.99 18.52
C GLU A 91 -1.16 12.90 19.29
N ASN A 92 -1.62 11.65 19.32
CA ASN A 92 -1.03 10.52 20.01
C ASN A 92 -0.25 9.54 19.12
N GLU A 93 -0.21 9.72 17.79
CA GLU A 93 0.53 8.82 16.90
C GLU A 93 1.91 9.39 16.60
N LYS A 94 2.94 8.83 17.24
CA LYS A 94 4.34 9.08 16.90
C LYS A 94 4.64 8.39 15.57
N ASP A 95 5.07 9.17 14.59
CA ASP A 95 5.69 8.65 13.37
C ASP A 95 6.95 7.83 13.76
N TYR A 96 6.95 6.54 13.42
CA TYR A 96 8.10 5.63 13.52
C TYR A 96 8.62 5.26 12.13
#